data_AF-A0A7Y0L5S2-F1
#
_entry.id   AF-A0A7Y0L5S2-F1
#
_cell.length_a   1.000
_cell.length_b   1.000
_cell.length_c   1.000
_cell.angle_alpha   90.00
_cell.angle_beta   90.00
_cell.angle_gamma   90.00
#
_symmetry.space_group_name_H-M   'P 1'
#
loop_
_entity.id
_entity.type
_entity.pdbx_description
1 polymer ?
#
loop_
_entity_poly.entity_id
_entity_poly.type
_entity_poly.pdbx_seq_one_letter_code
_entity_poly.pdbx_strand_id
1 'polypeptide(L)'
;MQRHVIRHLLPYQNVGSPDQVWGTLKSGKNVGFRLGIKGSGVPRWPGALVWGGKVPLTGPDALKSITARWTNGAIDTIPWPEAVGSSGGTTWHLLTNPQALKKWWPDIQQAARQAGSGIPRTAFEDAIGATMLHESGGNPGVYANGNPNGAYGLMQIEPGTARGLPGYYPGARHNPQENLILGAELLAELYRETGSWHMMAATYYVGSPPSGWYRGMPWSAAQRLLDYVPAGGNVQTVAGYADQTVAEMTVVAQEAPKG
;
A
#
# COMPACT_ATOMS: atom_id res chain seq x y z
N MET A 1 -12.55 -15.71 24.24
CA MET A 1 -11.60 -16.13 23.18
C MET A 1 -10.56 -15.03 23.02
N GLN A 2 -9.28 -15.37 23.20
CA GLN A 2 -8.16 -14.47 22.91
C GLN A 2 -7.76 -14.69 21.45
N ARG A 3 -7.61 -13.61 20.68
CA ARG A 3 -7.06 -13.68 19.32
C ARG A 3 -5.84 -12.75 19.24
N HIS A 4 -4.83 -13.19 18.49
CA HIS A 4 -3.66 -12.40 18.18
C HIS A 4 -4.02 -11.37 17.11
N VAL A 5 -3.58 -10.13 17.28
CA VAL A 5 -3.69 -9.07 16.27
C VAL A 5 -2.56 -9.28 15.26
N ILE A 6 -2.89 -9.53 13.99
CA ILE A 6 -1.92 -10.03 13.00
C ILE A 6 -1.42 -8.95 12.02
N ARG A 7 -1.94 -7.71 11.99
CA ARG A 7 -1.26 -6.57 11.33
C ARG A 7 -2.05 -5.26 11.44
N HIS A 8 -1.36 -4.15 11.70
CA HIS A 8 -1.81 -2.79 11.43
C HIS A 8 -0.63 -1.97 10.90
N LEU A 9 -0.72 -1.51 9.66
CA LEU A 9 0.20 -0.56 9.03
C LEU A 9 -0.23 0.87 9.38
N LEU A 10 0.20 1.41 10.51
CA LEU A 10 0.03 2.85 10.76
C LEU A 10 0.65 3.65 9.60
N PRO A 11 0.00 4.72 9.13
CA PRO A 11 0.45 5.48 7.97
C PRO A 11 1.92 5.86 8.12
N TYR A 12 2.64 5.76 7.01
CA TYR A 12 4.08 5.97 6.90
C TYR A 12 4.48 7.36 7.40
N GLN A 13 4.76 7.47 8.69
CA GLN A 13 5.46 8.59 9.30
C GLN A 13 6.95 8.27 9.15
N ASN A 14 7.71 9.09 8.40
CA ASN A 14 9.17 9.04 8.20
C ASN A 14 10.01 9.16 9.50
N VAL A 15 9.49 8.77 10.66
CA VAL A 15 9.88 9.30 11.98
C VAL A 15 10.32 8.21 12.97
N GLY A 16 10.53 6.99 12.49
CA GLY A 16 10.96 5.86 13.33
C GLY A 16 9.80 5.21 14.10
N SER A 17 10.14 4.34 15.06
CA SER A 17 9.15 3.58 15.84
C SER A 17 8.32 4.49 16.76
N PRO A 18 7.01 4.20 16.96
CA PRO A 18 6.27 4.83 18.03
C PRO A 18 6.98 4.56 19.37
N ASP A 19 7.02 5.54 20.27
CA ASP A 19 7.58 5.37 21.61
C ASP A 19 6.52 4.81 22.58
N GLN A 20 5.23 4.93 22.24
CA GLN A 20 4.12 4.40 23.02
C GLN A 20 3.01 3.84 22.12
N VAL A 21 2.43 2.71 22.54
CA VAL A 21 1.21 2.15 21.93
C VAL A 21 0.27 1.72 23.03
N TRP A 22 -1.01 2.09 22.94
CA TRP A 22 -2.04 1.70 23.91
C TRP A 22 -3.38 1.45 23.22
N GLY A 23 -4.24 0.67 23.86
CA GLY A 23 -5.61 0.44 23.46
C GLY A 23 -6.56 1.15 24.39
N THR A 24 -7.58 1.80 23.88
CA THR A 24 -8.67 2.36 24.68
C THR A 24 -9.81 1.37 24.67
N LEU A 25 -10.31 0.98 25.85
CA LEU A 25 -11.47 0.11 25.99
C LEU A 25 -12.77 0.93 25.90
N LYS A 26 -13.92 0.26 25.68
CA LYS A 26 -15.25 0.90 25.70
C LYS A 26 -15.56 1.59 27.03
N SER A 27 -14.99 1.11 28.13
CA SER A 27 -15.04 1.76 29.44
C SER A 27 -14.16 3.02 29.57
N GLY A 28 -13.39 3.37 28.53
CA GLY A 28 -12.46 4.51 28.54
C GLY A 28 -11.10 4.22 29.17
N LYS A 29 -10.89 3.01 29.73
CA LYS A 29 -9.61 2.59 30.28
C LYS A 29 -8.58 2.37 29.18
N ASN A 30 -7.35 2.84 29.40
CA ASN A 30 -6.23 2.55 28.52
C ASN A 30 -5.48 1.28 28.96
N VAL A 31 -5.07 0.47 28.00
CA VAL A 31 -4.25 -0.73 28.19
C VAL A 31 -2.99 -0.57 27.34
N GLY A 32 -1.83 -0.52 27.98
CA GLY A 32 -0.56 -0.40 27.26
C GLY A 32 -0.25 -1.67 26.45
N PHE A 33 0.22 -1.49 25.23
CA PHE A 33 0.83 -2.55 24.43
C PHE A 33 2.35 -2.48 24.56
N ARG A 34 3.02 -3.65 24.55
CA ARG A 34 4.49 -3.69 24.59
C ARG A 34 5.04 -3.81 23.18
N LEU A 35 5.86 -2.85 22.78
CA LEU A 35 6.69 -3.00 21.59
C LEU A 35 7.76 -4.06 21.89
N GLY A 36 7.62 -5.25 21.32
CA GLY A 36 8.47 -6.40 21.61
C GLY A 36 9.28 -6.87 20.41
N ILE A 37 10.59 -7.03 20.60
CA ILE A 37 11.58 -7.61 19.66
C ILE A 37 11.81 -9.12 19.89
N LYS A 38 10.90 -9.83 20.56
CA LYS A 38 11.14 -11.24 20.91
C LYS A 38 10.83 -12.19 19.75
N GLY A 39 11.86 -12.44 18.95
CA GLY A 39 11.96 -13.52 17.96
C GLY A 39 13.24 -13.34 17.15
N SER A 40 14.28 -14.13 17.46
CA SER A 40 15.54 -14.14 16.72
C SER A 40 15.29 -14.67 15.29
N GLY A 41 15.01 -13.78 14.34
CA GLY A 41 14.73 -14.14 12.96
C GLY A 41 13.83 -13.19 12.16
N VAL A 42 13.42 -12.03 12.70
CA VAL A 42 12.54 -11.10 11.96
C VAL A 42 13.32 -9.86 11.47
N PRO A 43 13.22 -9.48 10.17
CA PRO A 43 13.88 -8.30 9.62
C PRO A 43 13.46 -6.98 10.28
N ARG A 44 14.35 -5.99 10.18
CA ARG A 44 14.11 -4.57 10.54
C ARG A 44 12.93 -4.01 9.73
N TRP A 45 12.01 -3.32 10.41
CA TRP A 45 10.69 -2.90 9.92
C TRP A 45 10.70 -2.00 8.68
N PRO A 46 9.79 -2.28 7.73
CA PRO A 46 8.45 -1.67 7.66
C PRO A 46 7.30 -2.72 7.78
N GLY A 47 6.27 -2.45 8.61
CA GLY A 47 5.09 -3.35 8.79
C GLY A 47 4.79 -3.91 10.19
N ALA A 48 5.02 -3.14 11.27
CA ALA A 48 5.04 -3.61 12.65
C ALA A 48 3.84 -4.48 13.11
N LEU A 49 4.12 -5.69 13.61
CA LEU A 49 3.21 -6.50 14.42
C LEU A 49 3.18 -5.93 15.85
N VAL A 50 2.01 -5.47 16.31
CA VAL A 50 1.81 -5.07 17.71
C VAL A 50 1.58 -6.32 18.55
N TRP A 51 2.52 -6.63 19.45
CA TRP A 51 2.41 -7.74 20.37
C TRP A 51 2.05 -7.28 21.78
N GLY A 52 1.27 -8.09 22.48
CA GLY A 52 1.13 -7.98 23.94
C GLY A 52 0.16 -6.90 24.40
N GLY A 53 -0.98 -7.36 24.91
CA GLY A 53 -2.01 -6.59 25.60
C GLY A 53 -3.18 -7.53 25.78
N LYS A 54 -3.49 -7.96 27.01
CA LYS A 54 -4.67 -8.81 27.26
C LYS A 54 -5.90 -7.91 27.27
N VAL A 55 -6.53 -7.73 26.11
CA VAL A 55 -7.73 -6.91 25.96
C VAL A 55 -8.95 -7.78 25.66
N PRO A 56 -10.10 -7.54 26.32
CA PRO A 56 -11.36 -8.16 25.92
C PRO A 56 -11.73 -7.69 24.50
N LEU A 57 -12.19 -8.59 23.64
CA LEU A 57 -12.67 -8.26 22.30
C LEU A 57 -14.19 -8.02 22.26
N THR A 58 -14.89 -8.45 23.30
CA THR A 58 -16.34 -8.39 23.43
C THR A 58 -16.71 -7.99 24.85
N GLY A 59 -17.94 -7.50 25.04
CA GLY A 59 -18.44 -7.06 26.34
C GLY A 59 -18.20 -5.58 26.64
N PRO A 60 -18.54 -5.12 27.87
CA PRO A 60 -18.48 -3.71 28.26
C PRO A 60 -17.05 -3.15 28.31
N ASP A 61 -16.05 -4.02 28.46
CA ASP A 61 -14.62 -3.68 28.43
C ASP A 61 -13.95 -4.10 27.11
N ALA A 62 -14.71 -4.26 26.03
CA ALA A 62 -14.13 -4.54 24.73
C ALA A 62 -13.19 -3.41 24.28
N LEU A 63 -12.13 -3.74 23.55
CA LEU A 63 -11.28 -2.75 22.89
C LEU A 63 -12.14 -1.87 21.97
N LYS A 64 -11.90 -0.55 22.01
CA LYS A 64 -12.60 0.51 21.26
C LYS A 64 -11.69 1.21 20.27
N SER A 65 -10.39 1.30 20.55
CA SER A 65 -9.40 1.85 19.61
C SER A 65 -7.98 1.43 19.99
N ILE A 66 -7.06 1.53 19.05
CA ILE A 66 -5.60 1.45 19.27
C ILE A 66 -5.00 2.80 18.92
N THR A 67 -4.17 3.34 19.79
CA THR A 67 -3.47 4.61 19.59
C THR A 67 -1.96 4.37 19.67
N ALA A 68 -1.24 4.95 18.72
CA ALA A 68 0.21 5.02 18.74
C ALA A 68 0.66 6.48 18.86
N ARG A 69 1.78 6.69 19.56
CA ARG A 69 2.47 7.97 19.67
C ARG A 69 3.91 7.80 19.19
N TRP A 70 4.41 8.79 18.46
CA TRP A 70 5.77 8.84 17.95
C TRP A 70 6.64 9.82 18.72
N THR A 71 7.96 9.63 18.59
CA THR A 71 9.00 10.46 19.22
C THR A 71 8.93 11.94 18.82
N ASN A 72 8.40 12.25 17.63
CA ASN A 72 8.11 13.63 17.19
C ASN A 72 6.81 14.21 17.77
N GLY A 73 6.07 13.45 18.57
CA GLY A 73 4.78 13.85 19.15
C GLY A 73 3.57 13.57 18.26
N ALA A 74 3.73 12.98 17.07
CA ALA A 74 2.59 12.56 16.26
C ALA A 74 1.78 11.49 17.01
N ILE A 75 0.46 11.47 16.77
CA ILE A 75 -0.47 10.52 17.39
C ILE A 75 -1.44 10.05 16.31
N ASP A 76 -1.59 8.75 16.19
CA ASP A 76 -2.57 8.11 15.30
C ASP A 76 -3.46 7.20 16.13
N THR A 77 -4.78 7.29 15.91
CA THR A 77 -5.76 6.47 16.60
C THR A 77 -6.63 5.75 15.59
N ILE A 78 -6.81 4.45 15.80
CA ILE A 78 -7.60 3.57 14.95
C ILE A 78 -8.78 3.02 15.77
N PRO A 79 -10.04 3.18 15.34
CA PRO A 79 -11.20 2.61 16.02
C PRO A 79 -11.24 1.08 15.92
N TRP A 80 -11.74 0.39 16.95
CA TRP A 80 -11.81 -1.06 17.09
C TRP A 80 -13.22 -1.57 17.50
N PRO A 81 -13.70 -2.72 16.97
CA PRO A 81 -13.11 -3.42 15.83
C PRO A 81 -13.21 -2.55 14.59
N GLU A 82 -12.19 -2.64 13.74
CA GLU A 82 -12.17 -1.89 12.49
C GLU A 82 -13.34 -2.34 11.62
N ALA A 83 -14.01 -1.39 10.96
CA ALA A 83 -15.22 -1.65 10.19
C ALA A 83 -14.95 -2.78 9.19
N VAL A 84 -15.78 -3.81 9.25
CA VAL A 84 -15.58 -5.07 8.54
C VAL A 84 -15.87 -4.85 7.05
N GLY A 85 -14.81 -4.66 6.26
CA GLY A 85 -14.84 -5.01 4.85
C GLY A 85 -14.86 -6.54 4.73
N SER A 86 -15.77 -7.07 3.93
CA SER A 86 -16.15 -8.48 3.85
C SER A 86 -15.00 -9.50 3.81
N SER A 87 -15.20 -10.58 4.58
CA SER A 87 -14.50 -11.88 4.54
C SER A 87 -12.98 -11.88 4.71
N GLY A 88 -12.52 -12.19 5.94
CA GLY A 88 -11.19 -12.75 6.14
C GLY A 88 -10.08 -11.81 6.63
N GLY A 89 -10.38 -10.90 7.57
CA GLY A 89 -9.42 -10.49 8.60
C GLY A 89 -8.04 -10.01 8.13
N THR A 90 -7.98 -8.94 7.36
CA THR A 90 -6.85 -8.00 7.31
C THR A 90 -7.46 -6.62 7.18
N THR A 91 -7.11 -5.69 8.06
CA THR A 91 -7.53 -4.32 7.87
C THR A 91 -6.45 -3.55 7.13
N TRP A 92 -6.85 -2.89 6.06
CA TRP A 92 -5.99 -2.09 5.20
C TRP A 92 -5.99 -0.65 5.70
N HIS A 93 -4.83 -0.10 6.00
CA HIS A 93 -4.71 1.35 6.12
C HIS A 93 -4.52 1.90 4.73
N LEU A 94 -5.56 2.53 4.20
CA LEU A 94 -5.44 3.25 2.93
C LEU A 94 -4.41 4.36 3.13
N LEU A 95 -3.36 4.34 2.32
CA LEU A 95 -2.37 5.39 2.36
C LEU A 95 -3.00 6.66 1.82
N THR A 96 -2.95 7.71 2.64
CA THR A 96 -3.39 9.05 2.26
C THR A 96 -2.18 9.97 2.34
N ASN A 97 -1.97 10.80 1.32
CA ASN A 97 -1.01 11.89 1.38
C ASN A 97 -1.47 13.03 0.45
N PRO A 98 -2.43 13.84 0.90
CA PRO A 98 -2.98 14.93 0.09
C PRO A 98 -1.91 15.91 -0.41
N GLN A 99 -0.83 16.10 0.35
CA GLN A 99 0.27 16.98 -0.03
C GLN A 99 1.09 16.39 -1.19
N ALA A 100 1.41 15.10 -1.14
CA ALA A 100 2.07 14.43 -2.25
C ALA A 100 1.18 14.37 -3.50
N LEU A 101 -0.11 14.05 -3.34
CA LEU A 101 -1.06 14.09 -4.44
C LEU A 101 -1.10 15.48 -5.06
N LYS A 102 -1.29 16.54 -4.26
CA LYS A 102 -1.26 17.92 -4.77
C LYS A 102 0.03 18.27 -5.51
N LYS A 103 1.17 17.83 -4.99
CA LYS A 103 2.49 18.08 -5.61
C LYS A 103 2.62 17.40 -6.97
N TRP A 104 2.26 16.13 -7.06
CA TRP A 104 2.53 15.29 -8.23
C TRP A 104 1.36 15.19 -9.21
N TRP A 105 0.18 15.71 -8.86
CA TRP A 105 -1.03 15.59 -9.69
C TRP A 105 -0.84 16.07 -11.13
N PRO A 106 -0.21 17.23 -11.41
CA PRO A 106 0.00 17.66 -12.80
C PRO A 106 0.82 16.65 -13.62
N ASP A 107 1.82 16.03 -13.00
CA ASP A 107 2.68 15.00 -13.62
C ASP A 107 1.94 13.67 -13.78
N ILE A 108 1.11 13.29 -12.79
CA ILE A 108 0.22 12.12 -12.88
C ILE A 108 -0.74 12.28 -14.08
N GLN A 109 -1.36 13.45 -14.22
CA GLN A 109 -2.24 13.73 -15.35
C GLN A 109 -1.49 13.71 -16.68
N GLN A 110 -0.24 14.15 -16.71
CA GLN A 110 0.60 14.07 -17.90
C GLN A 110 0.94 12.62 -18.26
N ALA A 111 1.39 11.82 -17.29
CA ALA A 111 1.68 10.41 -17.46
C ALA A 111 0.44 9.65 -17.96
N ALA A 112 -0.73 9.92 -17.38
CA ALA A 112 -2.00 9.34 -17.83
C ALA A 112 -2.34 9.70 -19.29
N ARG A 113 -2.10 10.95 -19.71
CA ARG A 113 -2.31 11.37 -21.11
C ARG A 113 -1.38 10.68 -22.09
N GLN A 114 -0.13 10.40 -21.69
CA GLN A 114 0.87 9.78 -22.55
C GLN A 114 0.64 8.27 -22.70
N ALA A 115 0.49 7.54 -21.58
CA ALA A 115 0.42 6.08 -21.59
C ALA A 115 -1.02 5.53 -21.76
N GLY A 116 -2.04 6.30 -21.35
CA GLY A 116 -3.39 5.82 -21.07
C GLY A 116 -4.34 5.66 -22.27
N SER A 117 -3.83 5.62 -23.51
CA SER A 117 -4.69 5.47 -24.68
C SER A 117 -5.59 4.23 -24.56
N GLY A 118 -6.90 4.41 -24.72
CA GLY A 118 -7.91 3.35 -24.58
C GLY A 118 -8.30 2.99 -23.13
N ILE A 119 -7.78 3.69 -22.12
CA ILE A 119 -8.09 3.48 -20.70
C ILE A 119 -8.91 4.68 -20.20
N PRO A 120 -9.98 4.48 -19.39
CA PRO A 120 -10.74 5.59 -18.82
C PRO A 120 -9.84 6.56 -18.03
N ARG A 121 -9.71 7.80 -18.51
CA ARG A 121 -8.67 8.72 -18.07
C ARG A 121 -8.66 8.98 -16.57
N THR A 122 -9.81 9.28 -15.96
CA THR A 122 -9.89 9.61 -14.52
C THR A 122 -9.52 8.42 -13.65
N ALA A 123 -10.06 7.24 -13.95
CA ALA A 123 -9.71 6.01 -13.22
C ALA A 123 -8.22 5.65 -13.39
N PHE A 124 -7.62 6.00 -14.53
CA PHE A 124 -6.20 5.78 -14.75
C PHE A 124 -5.32 6.77 -13.97
N GLU A 125 -5.72 8.04 -13.88
CA GLU A 125 -5.10 9.02 -12.98
C GLU A 125 -5.18 8.56 -11.51
N ASP A 126 -6.33 8.03 -11.08
CA ASP A 126 -6.52 7.47 -9.74
C ASP A 126 -5.62 6.26 -9.49
N ALA A 127 -5.47 5.37 -10.48
CA ALA A 127 -4.59 4.20 -10.40
C ALA A 127 -3.11 4.60 -10.25
N ILE A 128 -2.63 5.55 -11.06
CA ILE A 128 -1.25 6.05 -10.96
C ILE A 128 -1.01 6.69 -9.59
N GLY A 129 -1.94 7.52 -9.12
CA GLY A 129 -1.86 8.14 -7.80
C GLY A 129 -1.85 7.12 -6.67
N ALA A 130 -2.70 6.10 -6.74
CA ALA A 130 -2.79 5.04 -5.74
C ALA A 130 -1.50 4.22 -5.68
N THR A 131 -0.99 3.78 -6.84
CA THR A 131 0.29 3.07 -6.90
C THR A 131 1.44 3.94 -6.38
N MET A 132 1.51 5.23 -6.71
CA MET A 132 2.54 6.13 -6.15
C MET A 132 2.49 6.20 -4.62
N LEU A 133 1.29 6.32 -4.05
CA LEU A 133 1.10 6.36 -2.60
C LEU A 133 1.51 5.02 -1.97
N HIS A 134 1.08 3.91 -2.57
CA HIS A 134 1.40 2.56 -2.16
C HIS A 134 2.92 2.29 -2.12
N GLU A 135 3.60 2.69 -3.18
CA GLU A 135 5.00 2.35 -3.41
C GLU A 135 5.98 3.25 -2.67
N SER A 136 5.67 4.54 -2.52
CA SER A 136 6.64 5.52 -1.99
C SER A 136 6.05 6.56 -1.04
N GLY A 137 4.73 6.57 -0.86
CA GLY A 137 4.04 7.68 -0.20
C GLY A 137 4.25 9.03 -0.90
N GLY A 138 4.68 9.04 -2.16
CA GLY A 138 5.06 10.23 -2.92
C GLY A 138 6.49 10.73 -2.71
N ASN A 139 7.37 9.91 -2.13
CA ASN A 139 8.79 10.23 -1.97
C ASN A 139 9.61 9.78 -3.21
N PRO A 140 10.16 10.71 -4.00
CA PRO A 140 10.87 10.36 -5.24
C PRO A 140 12.27 9.77 -5.03
N GLY A 141 12.81 9.80 -3.80
CA GLY A 141 14.19 9.40 -3.51
C GLY A 141 14.32 8.01 -2.86
N VAL A 142 13.27 7.18 -2.89
CA VAL A 142 13.25 5.89 -2.18
C VAL A 142 13.84 4.79 -3.04
N TYR A 143 14.76 4.02 -2.45
CA TYR A 143 15.22 2.73 -2.96
C TYR A 143 14.54 1.61 -2.19
N ALA A 144 14.06 0.59 -2.90
CA ALA A 144 13.54 -0.62 -2.27
C ALA A 144 14.62 -1.25 -1.37
N ASN A 145 14.28 -1.45 -0.09
CA ASN A 145 15.16 -2.03 0.92
C ASN A 145 16.54 -1.34 1.04
N GLY A 146 16.66 -0.07 0.63
CA GLY A 146 17.93 0.65 0.60
C GLY A 146 18.94 0.12 -0.43
N ASN A 147 18.50 -0.71 -1.39
CA ASN A 147 19.36 -1.26 -2.44
C ASN A 147 19.39 -0.32 -3.66
N PRO A 148 20.53 0.29 -4.00
CA PRO A 148 20.66 1.17 -5.16
C PRO A 148 20.36 0.50 -6.51
N ASN A 149 20.45 -0.83 -6.54
CA ASN A 149 20.23 -1.63 -7.75
C ASN A 149 18.80 -2.14 -7.90
N GLY A 150 17.91 -1.85 -6.95
CA GLY A 150 16.51 -2.30 -6.99
C GLY A 150 15.55 -1.28 -7.58
N ALA A 151 14.27 -1.51 -7.30
CA ALA A 151 13.19 -0.56 -7.48
C ALA A 151 13.50 0.82 -6.89
N TYR A 152 13.08 1.86 -7.62
CA TYR A 152 13.39 3.24 -7.29
C TYR A 152 12.26 4.21 -7.61
N GLY A 153 12.16 5.26 -6.78
CA GLY A 153 11.38 6.46 -7.06
C GLY A 153 9.91 6.35 -6.69
N LEU A 154 9.11 7.25 -7.24
CA LEU A 154 7.70 7.42 -6.92
C LEU A 154 6.86 6.15 -7.11
N MET A 155 7.17 5.40 -8.17
CA MET A 155 6.46 4.19 -8.59
C MET A 155 7.27 2.91 -8.34
N GLN A 156 8.43 3.00 -7.68
CA GLN A 156 9.29 1.85 -7.36
C GLN A 156 9.60 0.94 -8.59
N ILE A 157 10.00 1.54 -9.71
CA ILE A 157 10.26 0.79 -10.95
C ILE A 157 11.62 0.10 -10.89
N GLU A 158 11.63 -1.23 -11.04
CA GLU A 158 12.85 -2.04 -11.16
C GLU A 158 13.66 -1.67 -12.43
N PRO A 159 15.01 -1.68 -12.40
CA PRO A 159 15.82 -1.33 -13.57
C PRO A 159 15.60 -2.26 -14.76
N GLY A 160 15.34 -3.54 -14.50
CA GLY A 160 15.01 -4.53 -15.53
C GLY A 160 13.72 -4.17 -16.26
N THR A 161 12.66 -3.91 -15.51
CA THR A 161 11.35 -3.51 -16.01
C THR A 161 11.43 -2.20 -16.80
N ALA A 162 12.10 -1.18 -16.26
CA ALA A 162 12.22 0.11 -16.92
C ALA A 162 12.78 -0.01 -18.35
N ARG A 163 13.81 -0.84 -18.56
CA ARG A 163 14.43 -1.01 -19.89
C ARG A 163 13.49 -1.56 -20.95
N GLY A 164 12.40 -2.22 -20.56
CA GLY A 164 11.39 -2.74 -21.48
C GLY A 164 10.30 -1.72 -21.83
N LEU A 165 10.21 -0.59 -21.14
CA LEU A 165 9.10 0.34 -21.27
C LEU A 165 9.35 1.41 -22.34
N PRO A 166 8.31 1.86 -23.07
CA PRO A 166 8.45 2.83 -24.16
C PRO A 166 9.10 4.16 -23.76
N GLY A 167 8.80 4.65 -22.55
CA GLY A 167 9.32 5.94 -22.05
C GLY A 167 10.77 5.88 -21.55
N TYR A 168 11.47 4.76 -21.70
CA TYR A 168 12.77 4.57 -21.08
C TYR A 168 13.92 5.24 -21.83
N TYR A 169 14.77 5.90 -21.05
CA TYR A 169 16.13 6.26 -21.40
C TYR A 169 17.04 6.17 -20.16
N PRO A 170 18.38 6.08 -20.31
CA PRO A 170 19.30 6.06 -19.18
C PRO A 170 19.11 7.30 -18.28
N GLY A 171 18.71 7.07 -17.03
CA GLY A 171 18.44 8.12 -16.06
C GLY A 171 16.97 8.44 -15.84
N ALA A 172 16.05 7.99 -16.72
CA ALA A 172 14.61 8.25 -16.62
C ALA A 172 14.05 7.92 -15.23
N ARG A 173 14.39 6.76 -14.66
CA ARG A 173 13.92 6.37 -13.32
C ARG A 173 14.27 7.37 -12.21
N HIS A 174 15.37 8.12 -12.34
CA HIS A 174 15.85 9.07 -11.33
C HIS A 174 15.19 10.45 -11.43
N ASN A 175 14.53 10.74 -12.56
CA ASN A 175 13.68 11.91 -12.70
C ASN A 175 12.27 11.55 -12.20
N PRO A 176 11.69 12.28 -11.22
CA PRO A 176 10.39 11.93 -10.66
C PRO A 176 9.24 11.93 -11.69
N GLN A 177 9.23 12.89 -12.61
CA GLN A 177 8.20 13.00 -13.66
C GLN A 177 8.30 11.81 -14.62
N GLU A 178 9.50 11.48 -15.05
CA GLU A 178 9.76 10.34 -15.94
C GLU A 178 9.52 8.99 -15.24
N ASN A 179 9.74 8.91 -13.93
CA ASN A 179 9.39 7.76 -13.11
C ASN A 179 7.87 7.50 -13.08
N LEU A 180 7.06 8.58 -13.00
CA LEU A 180 5.60 8.49 -13.13
C LEU A 180 5.18 8.06 -14.54
N ILE A 181 5.84 8.57 -15.59
CA ILE A 181 5.57 8.16 -16.97
C ILE A 181 5.88 6.67 -17.15
N LEU A 182 7.05 6.20 -16.71
CA LEU A 182 7.40 4.78 -16.74
C LEU A 182 6.40 3.92 -15.96
N GLY A 183 6.02 4.34 -14.76
CA GLY A 183 4.99 3.64 -13.99
C GLY A 183 3.65 3.58 -14.73
N ALA A 184 3.23 4.69 -15.35
CA ALA A 184 2.01 4.71 -16.14
C ALA A 184 2.08 3.80 -17.38
N GLU A 185 3.21 3.74 -18.09
CA GLU A 185 3.38 2.81 -19.22
C GLU A 185 3.19 1.36 -18.77
N LEU A 186 3.81 0.98 -17.63
CA LEU A 186 3.64 -0.36 -17.07
C LEU A 186 2.19 -0.62 -16.64
N LEU A 187 1.57 0.29 -15.89
CA LEU A 187 0.16 0.16 -15.47
C LEU A 187 -0.78 0.03 -16.68
N ALA A 188 -0.52 0.77 -17.77
CA ALA A 188 -1.31 0.71 -18.99
C ALA A 188 -1.16 -0.63 -19.72
N GLU A 189 0.05 -1.16 -19.84
CA GLU A 189 0.32 -2.49 -20.38
C GLU A 189 -0.44 -3.56 -19.58
N LEU A 190 -0.26 -3.57 -18.26
CA LEU A 190 -0.89 -4.52 -17.35
C LEU A 190 -2.42 -4.41 -17.34
N TYR A 191 -2.98 -3.19 -17.40
CA TYR A 191 -4.42 -3.01 -17.48
C TYR A 191 -4.99 -3.51 -18.81
N ARG A 192 -4.30 -3.30 -19.94
CA ARG A 192 -4.73 -3.82 -21.24
C ARG A 192 -4.72 -5.35 -21.26
N GLU A 193 -3.67 -5.96 -20.72
CA GLU A 193 -3.54 -7.42 -20.57
C GLU A 193 -4.67 -7.98 -19.69
N THR A 194 -4.84 -7.42 -18.50
CA THR A 194 -5.73 -8.01 -17.48
C THR A 194 -7.18 -7.58 -17.59
N GLY A 195 -7.45 -6.37 -18.08
CA GLY A 195 -8.78 -5.74 -18.12
C GLY A 195 -9.38 -5.46 -16.74
N SER A 196 -8.59 -5.49 -15.66
CA SER A 196 -9.08 -5.40 -14.28
C SER A 196 -8.08 -4.62 -13.42
N TRP A 197 -8.57 -3.62 -12.68
CA TRP A 197 -7.75 -2.83 -11.77
C TRP A 197 -7.07 -3.67 -10.68
N HIS A 198 -7.77 -4.66 -10.13
CA HIS A 198 -7.20 -5.56 -9.12
C HIS A 198 -6.11 -6.44 -9.73
N MET A 199 -6.34 -7.01 -10.91
CA MET A 199 -5.33 -7.85 -11.55
C MET A 199 -4.14 -7.03 -12.06
N MET A 200 -4.38 -5.81 -12.52
CA MET A 200 -3.32 -4.85 -12.83
C MET A 200 -2.45 -4.62 -11.60
N ALA A 201 -3.03 -4.29 -10.44
CA ALA A 201 -2.28 -4.02 -9.21
C ALA A 201 -1.55 -5.29 -8.69
N ALA A 202 -2.22 -6.44 -8.72
CA ALA A 202 -1.59 -7.73 -8.38
C ALA A 202 -0.37 -8.00 -9.27
N THR A 203 -0.54 -7.84 -10.59
CA THR A 203 0.53 -8.10 -11.56
C THR A 203 1.65 -7.07 -11.47
N TYR A 204 1.34 -5.82 -11.10
CA TYR A 204 2.33 -4.80 -10.83
C TYR A 204 3.26 -5.23 -9.70
N TYR A 205 2.69 -5.80 -8.63
CA TYR A 205 3.43 -6.23 -7.46
C TYR A 205 4.32 -7.46 -7.69
N VAL A 206 3.85 -8.45 -8.48
CA VAL A 206 4.60 -9.71 -8.69
C VAL A 206 5.17 -9.91 -10.09
N GLY A 207 4.95 -8.96 -11.00
CA GLY A 207 5.47 -8.93 -12.36
C GLY A 207 4.79 -9.87 -13.36
N SER A 208 3.90 -10.77 -12.94
CA SER A 208 3.14 -11.64 -13.85
C SER A 208 1.84 -12.15 -13.21
N PRO A 209 0.78 -12.43 -14.01
CA PRO A 209 -0.42 -13.07 -13.50
C PRO A 209 -0.13 -14.47 -12.94
N PRO A 210 -0.90 -14.96 -11.94
CA PRO A 210 -0.64 -16.25 -11.33
C PRO A 210 -1.05 -17.39 -12.28
N SER A 211 -0.43 -18.55 -12.12
CA SER A 211 -0.83 -19.76 -12.85
C SER A 211 -2.31 -20.08 -12.60
N GLY A 212 -3.03 -20.45 -13.67
CA GLY A 212 -4.46 -20.76 -13.62
C GLY A 212 -5.38 -19.54 -13.71
N TRP A 213 -4.85 -18.31 -13.72
CA TRP A 213 -5.63 -17.12 -14.05
C TRP A 213 -5.99 -17.06 -15.53
N TYR A 214 -7.11 -16.40 -15.85
CA TYR A 214 -7.49 -16.03 -17.21
C TYR A 214 -8.21 -14.68 -17.22
N ARG A 215 -8.14 -13.97 -18.35
CA ARG A 215 -8.78 -12.65 -18.53
C ARG A 215 -10.30 -12.75 -18.35
N GLY A 216 -10.87 -11.88 -17.52
CA GLY A 216 -12.29 -11.90 -17.17
C GLY A 216 -12.66 -12.82 -16.00
N MET A 217 -11.68 -13.53 -15.40
CA MET A 217 -11.89 -14.24 -14.13
C MET A 217 -12.42 -13.26 -13.06
N PRO A 218 -13.50 -13.60 -12.34
CA PRO A 218 -13.98 -12.78 -11.23
C PRO A 218 -12.91 -12.59 -10.15
N TRP A 219 -12.84 -11.39 -9.57
CA TRP A 219 -11.83 -11.09 -8.55
C TRP A 219 -11.84 -12.06 -7.38
N SER A 220 -13.02 -12.45 -6.89
CA SER A 220 -13.17 -13.43 -5.80
C SER A 220 -12.57 -14.81 -6.10
N ALA A 221 -12.45 -15.18 -7.39
CA ALA A 221 -11.74 -16.39 -7.81
C ALA A 221 -10.24 -16.15 -7.93
N ALA A 222 -9.82 -15.02 -8.49
CA ALA A 222 -8.41 -14.65 -8.62
C ALA A 222 -7.73 -14.45 -7.25
N GLN A 223 -8.42 -13.86 -6.27
CA GLN A 223 -7.91 -13.66 -4.90
C GLN A 223 -7.36 -14.96 -4.30
N ARG A 224 -8.02 -16.10 -4.52
CA ARG A 224 -7.57 -17.39 -3.99
C ARG A 224 -6.25 -17.87 -4.58
N LEU A 225 -5.93 -17.48 -5.81
CA LEU A 225 -4.64 -17.77 -6.46
C LEU A 225 -3.53 -16.84 -5.96
N LEU A 226 -3.92 -15.70 -5.37
CA LEU A 226 -3.05 -14.59 -5.00
C LEU A 226 -2.90 -14.42 -3.47
N ASP A 227 -3.47 -15.34 -2.69
CA ASP A 227 -3.39 -15.36 -1.22
C ASP A 227 -2.06 -15.97 -0.74
N TYR A 228 -0.96 -15.36 -1.19
CA TYR A 228 0.39 -15.68 -0.76
C TYR A 228 1.22 -14.41 -0.70
N VAL A 229 2.26 -14.41 0.13
CA VAL A 229 3.24 -13.31 0.21
C VAL A 229 4.40 -13.63 -0.74
N PRO A 230 4.72 -12.77 -1.72
CA PRO A 230 5.84 -13.01 -2.60
C PRO A 230 7.18 -12.97 -1.84
N ALA A 231 8.23 -13.53 -2.43
CA ALA A 231 9.58 -13.47 -1.85
C ALA A 231 10.13 -12.03 -1.84
N GLY A 232 11.33 -11.82 -1.29
CA GLY A 232 12.04 -10.52 -1.39
C GLY A 232 11.81 -9.55 -0.23
N GLY A 233 11.46 -10.05 0.96
CA GLY A 233 11.21 -9.21 2.14
C GLY A 233 9.82 -8.56 2.15
N ASN A 234 8.99 -8.88 1.16
CA ASN A 234 7.60 -8.54 1.10
C ASN A 234 6.84 -9.10 2.31
N VAL A 235 5.86 -8.32 2.76
CA VAL A 235 5.02 -8.69 3.89
C VAL A 235 3.58 -8.91 3.44
N GLN A 236 3.07 -8.17 2.48
CA GLN A 236 1.67 -8.23 2.04
C GLN A 236 1.40 -9.41 1.10
N THR A 237 0.20 -9.98 1.16
CA THR A 237 -0.21 -10.95 0.12
C THR A 237 -0.43 -10.23 -1.19
N VAL A 238 -0.33 -10.92 -2.32
CA VAL A 238 -0.57 -10.31 -3.63
C VAL A 238 -2.02 -9.82 -3.75
N ALA A 239 -2.97 -10.63 -3.28
CA ALA A 239 -4.37 -10.23 -3.19
C ALA A 239 -4.55 -8.98 -2.31
N GLY A 240 -3.83 -8.93 -1.18
CA GLY A 240 -3.88 -7.81 -0.26
C GLY A 240 -3.34 -6.51 -0.84
N TYR A 241 -2.23 -6.58 -1.59
CA TYR A 241 -1.67 -5.43 -2.31
C TYR A 241 -2.72 -4.89 -3.29
N ALA A 242 -3.30 -5.77 -4.10
CA ALA A 242 -4.30 -5.39 -5.09
C ALA A 242 -5.56 -4.76 -4.47
N ASP A 243 -6.11 -5.38 -3.41
CA ASP A 243 -7.27 -4.84 -2.69
C ASP A 243 -6.98 -3.46 -2.10
N GLN A 244 -5.79 -3.28 -1.52
CA GLN A 244 -5.39 -2.01 -0.94
C GLN A 244 -5.18 -0.93 -2.02
N THR A 245 -4.44 -1.20 -3.09
CA THR A 245 -4.22 -0.23 -4.16
C THR A 245 -5.54 0.19 -4.81
N VAL A 246 -6.47 -0.74 -5.06
CA VAL A 246 -7.78 -0.39 -5.63
C VAL A 246 -8.63 0.43 -4.66
N ALA A 247 -8.56 0.14 -3.35
CA ALA A 247 -9.23 0.97 -2.36
C ALA A 247 -8.59 2.38 -2.26
N GLU A 248 -7.27 2.49 -2.40
CA GLU A 248 -6.54 3.76 -2.47
C GLU A 248 -6.92 4.60 -3.70
N MET A 249 -7.30 3.98 -4.83
CA MET A 249 -7.86 4.73 -5.97
C MET A 249 -9.10 5.56 -5.57
N THR A 250 -9.93 5.05 -4.65
CA THR A 250 -11.11 5.79 -4.16
C THR A 250 -10.70 6.98 -3.29
N VAL A 251 -9.61 6.85 -2.52
CA VAL A 251 -9.04 7.96 -1.74
C VAL A 251 -8.49 9.02 -2.69
N VAL A 252 -7.72 8.62 -3.70
CA VAL A 252 -7.16 9.56 -4.69
C VAL A 252 -8.27 10.32 -5.40
N ALA A 253 -9.35 9.66 -5.81
CA ALA A 253 -10.51 10.30 -6.43
C ALA A 253 -11.18 11.38 -5.54
N GLN A 254 -11.01 11.30 -4.21
CA GLN A 254 -11.54 12.26 -3.24
C GLN A 254 -10.55 13.37 -2.91
N GLU A 255 -9.27 13.05 -2.77
CA GLU A 255 -8.23 13.95 -2.25
C GLU A 255 -7.47 14.69 -3.35
N ALA A 256 -7.42 14.16 -4.57
CA ALA A 256 -6.69 14.77 -5.65
C ALA A 256 -7.27 16.14 -6.02
N PRO A 257 -6.42 17.13 -6.39
CA PRO A 257 -6.90 18.41 -6.86
C PRO A 257 -7.82 18.24 -8.06
N LYS A 258 -9.07 18.69 -7.92
CA LYS A 258 -10.01 18.77 -9.04
C LYS A 258 -9.66 20.00 -9.87
N GLY A 259 -9.42 19.79 -11.16
CA GLY A 259 -9.23 20.84 -12.15
C GLY A 259 -10.56 21.47 -12.56
#